data_AF-X1U355-F1
#
_entry.id   AF-X1U355-F1
#
_cell.length_a   1.000
_cell.length_b   1.000
_cell.length_c   1.000
_cell.angle_alpha   90.00
_cell.angle_beta   90.00
_cell.angle_gamma   90.00
#
_symmetry.space_group_name_H-M   'P 1'
#
loop_
_entity.id
_entity.type
_entity.pdbx_description
1 polymer ?
#
loop_
_entity_poly.entity_id
_entity_poly.type
_entity_poly.pdbx_seq_one_letter_code
_entity_poly.pdbx_strand_id
1 'polypeptide(L)'
;SKCNNGFDRPTPVNAFSKGKSPFKVEDLVGNVWQLVNDVYDNGSYYFGIIRGGSYYKPTSSWWYVQGGPQSLDRTQMLLMVSPGFDRNATIGFRCVKDAE
;
A
#
# COMPACT_ATOMS: atom_id res chain seq x y z
N SER A 1 11.38 8.37 -12.96
CA SER A 1 10.59 8.24 -11.72
C SER A 1 11.33 7.32 -10.73
N LYS A 2 11.05 7.43 -9.43
CA LYS A 2 11.56 6.51 -8.37
C LYS A 2 10.55 5.41 -8.01
N CYS A 3 9.30 5.51 -8.48
CA CYS A 3 8.23 4.56 -8.24
C CYS A 3 7.15 4.64 -9.33
N ASN A 4 6.23 3.68 -9.34
CA ASN A 4 5.00 3.77 -10.13
C ASN A 4 3.99 4.71 -9.45
N ASN A 5 3.67 5.83 -10.10
CA ASN A 5 2.78 6.86 -9.55
C ASN A 5 1.68 7.31 -10.54
N GLY A 6 1.39 6.51 -11.57
CA GLY A 6 0.39 6.90 -12.58
C GLY A 6 0.49 6.18 -13.92
N PHE A 7 0.90 4.90 -13.94
CA PHE A 7 0.88 4.08 -15.16
C PHE A 7 -0.47 3.34 -15.37
N ASP A 8 -1.49 3.64 -14.55
CA ASP A 8 -2.84 3.03 -14.54
C ASP A 8 -2.88 1.50 -14.35
N ARG A 9 -1.74 0.88 -14.08
CA ARG A 9 -1.58 -0.53 -13.79
C ARG A 9 -0.36 -0.78 -12.91
N PRO A 10 -0.26 -1.94 -12.25
CA PRO A 10 0.97 -2.35 -11.62
C PRO A 10 2.11 -2.48 -12.63
N THR A 11 3.33 -2.14 -12.20
CA THR A 11 4.57 -2.38 -12.94
C THR A 11 5.32 -3.56 -12.33
N PRO A 12 6.27 -4.19 -13.06
CA PRO A 12 7.19 -5.15 -12.47
C PRO A 12 7.84 -4.60 -11.19
N VAL A 13 7.97 -5.43 -10.16
CA VAL A 13 8.48 -5.02 -8.83
C VAL A 13 9.93 -4.51 -8.84
N ASN A 14 10.66 -4.71 -9.94
CA ASN A 14 12.03 -4.24 -10.14
C ASN A 14 12.15 -3.13 -11.20
N ALA A 15 11.03 -2.53 -11.62
CA ALA A 15 11.02 -1.52 -12.69
C ALA A 15 11.71 -0.20 -12.29
N PHE A 16 11.87 0.06 -10.98
CA PHE A 16 12.39 1.33 -10.46
C PHE A 16 13.58 1.12 -9.51
N SER A 17 14.70 0.63 -10.04
CA SER A 17 15.93 0.39 -9.26
C SER A 17 16.49 1.62 -8.53
N LYS A 18 16.21 2.83 -9.03
CA LYS A 18 16.57 4.11 -8.36
C LYS A 18 15.71 4.43 -7.14
N GLY A 19 14.64 3.68 -6.90
CA GLY A 19 13.72 3.81 -5.77
C GLY A 19 14.05 2.91 -4.57
N LYS A 20 15.18 2.20 -4.62
CA LYS A 20 15.64 1.34 -3.53
C LYS A 20 15.73 2.10 -2.20
N SER A 21 15.30 1.45 -1.13
CA SER A 21 15.58 1.91 0.22
C SER A 21 17.08 1.82 0.54
N PRO A 22 17.57 2.42 1.64
CA PRO A 22 18.92 2.19 2.16
C PRO A 22 19.24 0.70 2.40
N PHE A 23 18.20 -0.12 2.62
CA PHE A 23 18.29 -1.57 2.78
C PHE A 23 18.13 -2.35 1.47
N LYS A 24 18.22 -1.68 0.31
CA LYS A 24 18.14 -2.25 -1.05
C LYS A 24 16.79 -2.88 -1.40
N VAL A 25 15.73 -2.61 -0.64
CA VAL A 25 14.39 -3.10 -0.92
C VAL A 25 13.74 -2.23 -2.00
N GLU A 26 13.21 -2.87 -3.04
CA GLU A 26 12.52 -2.22 -4.15
C GLU A 26 11.00 -2.17 -3.94
N ASP A 27 10.35 -1.25 -4.65
CA ASP A 27 8.88 -1.15 -4.76
C ASP A 27 8.16 -1.01 -3.40
N LEU A 28 8.75 -0.20 -2.51
CA LEU A 28 8.15 0.10 -1.21
C LEU A 28 7.03 1.15 -1.26
N VAL A 29 7.07 2.03 -2.26
CA VAL A 29 6.22 3.23 -2.37
C VAL A 29 5.64 3.30 -3.78
N GLY A 30 4.37 3.71 -3.90
CA GLY A 30 3.63 3.68 -5.16
C GLY A 30 3.16 2.27 -5.51
N ASN A 31 3.09 1.93 -6.79
CA ASN A 31 2.66 0.62 -7.32
C ASN A 31 1.40 0.07 -6.63
N VAL A 32 1.53 -0.73 -5.58
CA VAL A 32 0.40 -1.19 -4.76
C VAL A 32 0.59 -0.85 -3.29
N TRP A 33 -0.52 -0.60 -2.62
CA TRP A 33 -0.57 -0.53 -1.17
C TRP A 33 -0.11 -1.84 -0.57
N GLN A 34 0.65 -1.78 0.52
CA GLN A 34 1.11 -2.97 1.21
C GLN A 34 0.31 -3.17 2.48
N LEU A 35 -0.50 -4.23 2.50
CA LEU A 35 -1.19 -4.69 3.68
C LEU A 35 -0.18 -5.19 4.71
N VAL A 36 -0.29 -4.70 5.94
CA VAL A 36 0.48 -5.24 7.08
C VAL A 36 -0.38 -6.20 7.90
N ASN A 37 0.27 -6.96 8.79
CA ASN A 37 -0.37 -8.05 9.51
C ASN A 37 -1.45 -7.62 10.52
N ASP A 38 -1.33 -6.40 11.06
CA ASP A 38 -2.17 -5.96 12.17
C ASP A 38 -3.59 -5.62 11.72
N VAL A 39 -4.57 -6.13 12.49
CA VAL A 39 -5.97 -5.76 12.41
C VAL A 39 -6.38 -5.14 13.74
N TYR A 40 -7.02 -3.99 13.68
CA TYR A 40 -7.49 -3.21 14.82
C TYR A 40 -9.01 -3.27 14.92
N ASP A 41 -9.52 -3.31 16.14
CA ASP A 41 -10.95 -3.26 16.46
C ASP A 41 -11.19 -2.09 17.42
N ASN A 42 -12.15 -1.22 17.10
CA ASN A 42 -12.55 -0.11 17.97
C ASN A 42 -13.92 -0.31 18.65
N GLY A 43 -14.48 -1.52 18.58
CA GLY A 43 -15.80 -1.89 19.09
C GLY A 43 -16.94 -1.64 18.10
N SER A 44 -16.69 -0.98 16.98
CA SER A 44 -17.68 -0.76 15.90
C SER A 44 -17.21 -1.27 14.54
N TYR A 45 -15.90 -1.25 14.30
CA TYR A 45 -15.31 -1.54 13.00
C TYR A 45 -13.95 -2.24 13.15
N TYR A 46 -13.63 -3.05 12.13
CA TYR A 46 -12.31 -3.62 11.94
C TYR A 46 -11.51 -2.81 10.92
N PHE A 47 -10.22 -2.60 11.19
CA PHE A 47 -9.33 -1.86 10.31
C PHE A 47 -8.02 -2.60 10.11
N GLY A 48 -7.58 -2.71 8.87
CA GLY A 48 -6.18 -3.02 8.55
C GLY A 48 -5.36 -1.73 8.42
N ILE A 49 -4.04 -1.88 8.44
CA ILE A 49 -3.12 -0.80 8.07
C ILE A 49 -2.51 -1.11 6.71
N ILE A 50 -2.41 -0.08 5.87
CA ILE A 50 -1.74 -0.13 4.57
C ILE A 50 -0.65 0.93 4.48
N ARG A 51 0.45 0.61 3.80
CA ARG A 51 1.65 1.46 3.70
C ARG A 51 2.10 1.64 2.24
N GLY A 52 2.84 2.72 1.98
CA GLY A 52 3.53 2.97 0.71
C GLY A 52 2.73 3.66 -0.40
N GLY A 53 1.40 3.64 -0.33
CA GLY A 53 0.56 4.20 -1.40
C GLY A 53 0.38 3.23 -2.58
N SER A 54 -0.27 3.68 -3.65
CA SER A 54 -0.42 2.92 -4.89
C SER A 54 -0.23 3.80 -6.12
N TYR A 55 -0.21 3.21 -7.32
CA TYR A 55 -0.16 3.98 -8.57
C TYR A 55 -1.44 4.82 -8.79
N TYR A 56 -2.55 4.40 -8.19
CA TYR A 56 -3.85 5.05 -8.40
C TYR A 56 -4.07 6.17 -7.39
N LYS A 57 -4.38 7.37 -7.89
CA LYS A 57 -4.74 8.53 -7.08
C LYS A 57 -6.23 8.85 -7.29
N PRO A 58 -7.10 8.61 -6.29
CA PRO A 58 -8.51 8.93 -6.42
C PRO A 58 -8.72 10.45 -6.46
N THR A 59 -9.64 10.91 -7.31
CA THR A 59 -9.97 12.33 -7.47
C THR A 59 -11.23 12.74 -6.71
N SER A 60 -12.15 11.81 -6.43
CA SER A 60 -13.48 12.09 -5.83
C SER A 60 -13.66 11.60 -4.39
N SER A 61 -12.93 10.56 -3.96
CA SER A 61 -13.06 9.95 -2.61
C SER A 61 -11.81 10.17 -1.75
N TRP A 62 -11.22 11.36 -1.84
CA TRP A 62 -9.98 11.73 -1.16
C TRP A 62 -10.07 11.63 0.38
N TRP A 63 -11.28 11.70 0.96
CA TRP A 63 -11.50 11.62 2.40
C TRP A 63 -11.27 10.22 2.99
N TYR A 64 -11.27 9.16 2.18
CA TYR A 64 -11.15 7.78 2.67
C TYR A 64 -9.70 7.26 2.59
N VAL A 65 -9.27 6.84 1.40
CA VAL A 65 -7.90 6.36 1.16
C VAL A 65 -7.17 7.39 0.30
N GLN A 66 -6.08 7.92 0.85
CA GLN A 66 -5.22 8.88 0.16
C GLN A 66 -4.31 8.14 -0.82
N GLY A 67 -4.77 7.93 -2.05
CA GLY A 67 -4.00 7.23 -3.07
C GLY A 67 -2.77 7.99 -3.58
N GLY A 68 -2.18 7.48 -4.66
CA GLY A 68 -0.84 7.86 -5.10
C GLY A 68 0.25 7.31 -4.17
N PRO A 69 1.53 7.57 -4.47
CA PRO A 69 2.64 7.21 -3.60
C PRO A 69 2.55 7.95 -2.27
N GLN A 70 2.75 7.23 -1.16
CA GLN A 70 2.70 7.78 0.19
C GLN A 70 3.99 7.47 0.93
N SER A 71 4.38 8.34 1.86
CA SER A 71 5.54 8.09 2.72
C SER A 71 5.31 6.85 3.59
N LEU A 72 6.38 6.11 3.90
CA LEU A 72 6.30 4.85 4.66
C LEU A 72 5.96 5.06 6.14
N ASP A 73 6.26 6.23 6.70
CA ASP A 73 5.86 6.63 8.05
C ASP A 73 4.38 6.99 8.17
N ARG A 74 3.68 7.21 7.05
CA ARG A 74 2.25 7.51 7.02
C ARG A 74 1.43 6.28 7.40
N THR A 75 0.60 6.42 8.42
CA THR A 75 -0.43 5.43 8.78
C THR A 75 -1.67 5.68 7.94
N GLN A 76 -2.02 4.74 7.05
CA GLN A 76 -3.29 4.73 6.34
C GLN A 76 -4.13 3.56 6.84
N MET A 77 -5.31 3.86 7.37
CA MET A 77 -6.28 2.85 7.80
C MET A 77 -7.11 2.40 6.60
N LEU A 78 -7.38 1.10 6.54
CA LEU A 78 -8.27 0.47 5.57
C LEU A 78 -9.43 -0.16 6.36
N LEU A 79 -10.65 0.37 6.18
CA LEU A 79 -11.84 -0.22 6.79
C LEU A 79 -12.10 -1.60 6.17
N MET A 80 -12.26 -2.60 7.03
CA MET A 80 -12.61 -3.96 6.64
C MET A 80 -14.13 -4.10 6.70
N VAL A 81 -14.77 -4.28 5.55
CA VAL A 81 -16.23 -4.28 5.41
C VAL A 81 -16.74 -5.70 5.14
N SER A 82 -16.11 -6.40 4.19
CA SER A 82 -16.45 -7.78 3.85
C SER A 82 -15.38 -8.37 2.92
N PRO A 83 -15.19 -9.70 2.89
CA PRO A 83 -14.12 -10.32 2.10
C PRO A 83 -14.11 -9.95 0.60
N GLY A 84 -15.27 -9.63 0.02
CA GLY A 84 -15.37 -9.17 -1.37
C GLY A 84 -14.97 -7.71 -1.56
N PHE A 85 -15.29 -6.85 -0.59
CA PHE A 85 -14.98 -5.42 -0.63
C PHE A 85 -13.52 -5.13 -0.26
N ASP A 86 -12.95 -5.94 0.63
CA ASP A 86 -11.60 -5.75 1.15
C ASP A 86 -10.51 -6.08 0.09
N ARG A 87 -10.92 -6.66 -1.04
CA ARG A 87 -10.05 -6.99 -2.18
C ARG A 87 -10.01 -5.85 -3.19
N ASN A 88 -8.81 -5.39 -3.50
CA ASN A 88 -8.58 -4.34 -4.50
C ASN A 88 -7.33 -4.64 -5.32
N ALA A 89 -7.37 -4.38 -6.63
CA ALA A 89 -6.22 -4.48 -7.53
C ALA A 89 -5.03 -3.59 -7.14
N THR A 90 -5.27 -2.54 -6.35
CA THR A 90 -4.24 -1.62 -5.85
C THR A 90 -3.69 -2.01 -4.49
N ILE A 91 -4.05 -3.17 -3.94
CA ILE A 91 -3.55 -3.70 -2.67
C ILE A 91 -2.79 -5.01 -2.94
N GLY A 92 -1.62 -5.12 -2.33
CA GLY A 92 -0.82 -6.35 -2.27
C GLY A 92 -0.19 -6.49 -0.89
N PHE A 93 0.81 -7.35 -0.79
CA PHE A 93 1.55 -7.59 0.43
C PHE A 93 2.98 -8.02 0.12
N ARG A 94 3.81 -8.05 1.16
CA ARG A 94 5.10 -8.72 1.14
C ARG A 94 5.26 -9.53 2.41
N CYS A 95 5.97 -10.63 2.29
CA CYS A 95 6.28 -11.46 3.44
C CYS A 95 7.53 -10.93 4.15
N VAL A 96 7.59 -11.22 5.45
CA VAL A 96 8.78 -11.04 6.28
C VAL A 96 9.07 -12.38 6.96
N LYS A 97 10.31 -12.57 7.39
CA LYS A 97 10.78 -13.73 8.15
C LYS A 97 11.64 -13.22 9.31
N ASP A 98 11.55 -13.88 10.45
CA ASP A 98 12.47 -13.67 11.57
C ASP A 98 13.92 -13.94 11.15
N ALA A 99 14.86 -13.20 11.74
CA ALA A 99 16.26 -13.16 11.33
C ALA A 99 17.08 -14.41 11.73
N GLU A 100 16.57 -15.22 12.66
CA GLU A 100 17.30 -16.22 13.46
C GLU A 100 18.28 -15.61 14.48
#